data_AF-A0A7S3XJE3-F1
#
_entry.id   AF-A0A7S3XJE3-F1
#
_cell.length_a   1.000
_cell.length_b   1.000
_cell.length_c   1.000
_cell.angle_alpha   90.00
_cell.angle_beta   90.00
_cell.angle_gamma   90.00
#
_symmetry.space_group_name_H-M   'P 1'
#
loop_
_entity.id
_entity.type
_entity.pdbx_description
1 polymer ?
#
loop_
_entity_poly.entity_id
_entity_poly.type
_entity_poly.pdbx_seq_one_letter_code
_entity_poly.pdbx_strand_id
1 'polypeptide(L)'
;MAQQWPTLTAEQAEKALLTAISEFKQPDNAAKLKAAVSEVDGAADPMQAMMMRAAKLIPMVQEILAGPMKEYGFEGDGAVMAGVAQIQAHAGANDTIKDGVAAIYAALGGNVAALENFKAGEVEEEVCD
;
A
#
# COMPACT_ATOMS: atom_id res chain seq x y z
N MET A 1 25.03 -4.39 -8.92
CA MET A 1 24.91 -2.92 -9.02
C MET A 1 23.66 -2.54 -8.23
N ALA A 2 23.71 -1.52 -7.36
CA ALA A 2 22.50 -1.10 -6.66
C ALA A 2 21.55 -0.51 -7.69
N GLN A 3 20.39 -1.14 -7.89
CA GLN A 3 19.31 -0.60 -8.72
C GLN A 3 18.92 0.75 -8.10
N GLN A 4 19.39 1.86 -8.68
CA GLN A 4 19.03 3.19 -8.22
C GLN A 4 17.70 3.56 -8.87
N TRP A 5 16.63 3.42 -8.10
CA TRP A 5 15.33 3.92 -8.48
C TRP A 5 15.29 5.46 -8.36
N PRO A 6 14.54 6.14 -9.24
CA PRO A 6 14.41 7.59 -9.20
C PRO A 6 13.83 8.05 -7.85
N THR A 7 14.18 9.26 -7.42
CA THR A 7 13.64 9.85 -6.20
C THR A 7 12.33 10.57 -6.49
N LEU A 8 11.24 10.12 -5.88
CA LEU A 8 9.94 10.78 -5.96
C LEU A 8 9.99 12.12 -5.22
N THR A 9 9.44 13.17 -5.82
CA THR A 9 9.10 14.40 -5.09
C THR A 9 7.88 14.16 -4.18
N ALA A 10 7.63 15.05 -3.22
CA ALA A 10 6.46 14.95 -2.35
C ALA A 10 5.14 14.91 -3.16
N GLU A 11 5.01 15.75 -4.20
CA GLU A 11 3.85 15.75 -5.09
C GLU A 11 3.72 14.43 -5.88
N GLN A 12 4.83 13.88 -6.37
CA GLN A 12 4.82 12.61 -7.09
C GLN A 12 4.49 11.44 -6.17
N ALA A 13 5.01 11.45 -4.94
CA ALA A 13 4.71 10.46 -3.92
C ALA A 13 3.23 10.46 -3.53
N GLU A 14 2.66 11.64 -3.31
CA GLU A 14 1.22 11.80 -3.04
C GLU A 14 0.39 11.30 -4.23
N LYS A 15 0.72 11.74 -5.45
CA LYS A 15 -0.01 11.32 -6.64
C LYS A 15 0.08 9.80 -6.87
N ALA A 16 1.26 9.20 -6.71
CA ALA A 16 1.46 7.77 -6.81
C ALA A 16 0.63 7.00 -5.77
N LEU A 17 0.55 7.52 -4.53
CA LEU A 17 -0.26 6.95 -3.47
C LEU A 17 -1.77 7.06 -3.75
N LEU A 18 -2.24 8.21 -4.23
CA LEU A 18 -3.65 8.39 -4.57
C LEU A 18 -4.06 7.49 -5.74
N THR A 19 -3.19 7.35 -6.75
CA THR A 19 -3.40 6.39 -7.84
C THR A 19 -3.42 4.96 -7.31
N ALA A 20 -2.46 4.58 -6.47
CA ALA A 20 -2.40 3.28 -5.79
C ALA A 20 -3.72 2.92 -5.09
N ILE A 21 -4.23 3.83 -4.26
CA ILE A 21 -5.48 3.64 -3.52
C ILE A 21 -6.67 3.54 -4.48
N SER A 22 -6.68 4.34 -5.55
CA SER A 22 -7.72 4.28 -6.59
C SER A 22 -7.72 2.95 -7.35
N GLU A 23 -6.55 2.36 -7.59
CA GLU A 23 -6.39 1.04 -8.18
C GLU A 23 -6.89 -0.06 -7.23
N PHE A 24 -6.58 0.03 -5.93
CA PHE A 24 -7.15 -0.90 -4.93
C PHE A 24 -8.68 -0.80 -4.83
N LYS A 25 -9.25 0.39 -5.02
CA LYS A 25 -10.70 0.62 -5.03
C LYS A 25 -11.39 0.08 -6.29
N GLN A 26 -10.65 -0.32 -7.33
CA GLN A 26 -11.26 -0.98 -8.49
C GLN A 26 -11.95 -2.28 -8.05
N PRO A 27 -13.16 -2.57 -8.55
CA PRO A 27 -13.97 -3.70 -8.06
C PRO A 27 -13.23 -5.04 -8.15
N ASP A 28 -12.48 -5.27 -9.23
CA ASP A 28 -11.70 -6.50 -9.43
C ASP A 28 -10.55 -6.63 -8.42
N ASN A 29 -9.85 -5.52 -8.14
CA ASN A 29 -8.73 -5.50 -7.20
C ASN A 29 -9.21 -5.57 -5.75
N ALA A 30 -10.29 -4.87 -5.42
CA ALA A 30 -10.94 -4.92 -4.11
C ALA A 30 -11.45 -6.33 -3.80
N ALA A 31 -12.07 -7.02 -4.78
CA ALA A 31 -12.51 -8.40 -4.62
C ALA A 31 -11.32 -9.35 -4.38
N LYS A 32 -10.24 -9.22 -5.16
CA LYS A 32 -8.99 -10.00 -4.97
C LYS A 32 -8.38 -9.77 -3.58
N LEU A 33 -8.30 -8.51 -3.15
CA LEU A 33 -7.72 -8.13 -1.86
C LEU A 33 -8.57 -8.68 -0.70
N LYS A 34 -9.90 -8.54 -0.75
CA LYS A 34 -10.82 -9.09 0.25
C LYS A 34 -10.72 -10.62 0.34
N ALA A 35 -10.63 -11.30 -0.81
CA ALA A 35 -10.46 -12.75 -0.85
C ALA A 35 -9.13 -13.19 -0.20
N ALA A 36 -8.02 -12.53 -0.57
CA ALA A 36 -6.70 -12.86 -0.02
C ALA A 36 -6.60 -12.58 1.49
N VAL A 37 -7.19 -11.48 1.97
CA VAL A 37 -7.30 -11.18 3.41
C VAL A 37 -8.11 -12.25 4.13
N SER A 38 -9.27 -12.65 3.59
CA SER A 38 -10.11 -13.67 4.22
C SER A 38 -9.43 -15.04 4.32
N GLU A 39 -8.62 -15.41 3.33
CA GLU A 39 -7.83 -16.66 3.39
C GLU A 39 -6.75 -16.61 4.47
N VAL A 40 -6.14 -15.44 4.62
CA VAL A 40 -5.10 -15.20 5.62
C VAL A 40 -5.67 -15.19 7.04
N ASP A 41 -6.79 -14.50 7.25
CA ASP A 41 -7.43 -14.41 8.57
C ASP A 41 -8.03 -15.74 9.03
N GLY A 42 -8.20 -16.68 8.09
CA GLY A 42 -8.55 -18.07 8.39
C GLY A 42 -7.41 -18.89 9.01
N ALA A 43 -6.18 -18.37 9.08
CA ALA A 43 -5.09 -19.08 9.76
C ALA A 43 -5.26 -19.05 11.29
N ALA A 44 -5.17 -20.23 11.91
CA ALA A 44 -5.27 -20.36 13.35
C ALA A 44 -4.05 -19.80 14.11
N ASP A 45 -2.88 -19.73 13.46
CA ASP A 45 -1.62 -19.28 14.06
C ASP A 45 -1.22 -17.89 13.53
N PRO A 46 -0.93 -16.91 14.40
CA PRO A 46 -0.52 -15.56 14.01
C PRO A 46 0.75 -15.52 13.15
N MET A 47 1.70 -16.42 13.38
CA MET A 47 2.94 -16.52 12.60
C MET A 47 2.65 -17.06 11.19
N GLN A 48 1.73 -18.01 11.09
CA GLN A 48 1.27 -18.54 9.80
C GLN A 48 0.48 -17.50 9.01
N ALA A 49 -0.39 -16.74 9.68
CA ALA A 49 -1.10 -15.62 9.08
C ALA A 49 -0.12 -14.58 8.53
N MET A 50 0.89 -14.17 9.32
CA MET A 50 1.93 -13.23 8.87
C MET A 50 2.69 -13.76 7.64
N MET A 51 3.06 -15.03 7.63
CA MET A 51 3.76 -15.65 6.50
C MET A 51 2.87 -15.70 5.25
N MET A 52 1.58 -16.02 5.39
CA MET A 52 0.63 -16.02 4.27
C MET A 52 0.36 -14.60 3.75
N ARG A 53 0.31 -13.59 4.62
CA ARG A 53 0.24 -12.17 4.20
C ARG A 53 1.42 -11.81 3.34
N ALA A 54 2.62 -12.12 3.81
CA ALA A 54 3.84 -11.85 3.07
C ALA A 54 3.89 -12.60 1.73
N ALA A 55 3.38 -13.83 1.68
CA ALA A 55 3.41 -14.66 0.48
C ALA A 55 2.32 -14.32 -0.55
N LYS A 56 1.16 -13.79 -0.12
CA LYS A 56 0.00 -13.54 -1.01
C LYS A 56 -0.32 -12.07 -1.19
N LEU A 57 -0.40 -11.31 -0.10
CA LEU A 57 -0.81 -9.91 -0.16
C LEU A 57 0.30 -9.03 -0.72
N ILE A 58 1.56 -9.25 -0.34
CA ILE A 58 2.69 -8.46 -0.88
C ILE A 58 2.77 -8.55 -2.42
N PRO A 59 2.81 -9.74 -3.05
CA PRO A 59 2.89 -9.80 -4.52
C PRO A 59 1.64 -9.23 -5.20
N MET A 60 0.45 -9.36 -4.61
CA MET A 60 -0.77 -8.74 -5.14
C MET A 60 -0.68 -7.21 -5.12
N VAL A 61 -0.22 -6.63 -4.00
CA VAL A 61 0.06 -5.19 -3.90
C VAL A 61 1.11 -4.79 -4.92
N GLN A 62 2.17 -5.57 -5.10
CA GLN A 62 3.18 -5.30 -6.13
C GLN A 62 2.59 -5.31 -7.54
N GLU A 63 1.69 -6.22 -7.85
CA GLU A 63 1.04 -6.29 -9.17
C GLU A 63 0.15 -5.07 -9.43
N ILE A 64 -0.68 -4.69 -8.45
CA ILE A 64 -1.59 -3.54 -8.55
C ILE A 64 -0.79 -2.23 -8.68
N LEU A 65 0.31 -2.10 -7.93
CA LEU A 65 1.13 -0.90 -7.90
C LEU A 65 2.19 -0.85 -9.01
N ALA A 66 2.52 -1.97 -9.64
CA ALA A 66 3.53 -2.02 -10.70
C ALA A 66 3.18 -1.10 -11.86
N GLY A 67 1.90 -0.98 -12.24
CA GLY A 67 1.46 -0.08 -13.31
C GLY A 67 1.79 1.39 -13.01
N PRO A 68 1.23 1.98 -11.94
CA PRO A 68 1.52 3.35 -11.55
C PRO A 68 3.00 3.62 -11.28
N MET A 69 3.71 2.66 -10.67
CA MET A 69 5.13 2.82 -10.33
C MET A 69 6.05 2.87 -11.57
N LYS A 70 5.70 2.16 -12.65
CA LYS A 70 6.42 2.24 -13.93
C LYS A 70 6.43 3.64 -14.51
N GLU A 71 5.34 4.42 -14.35
CA GLU A 71 5.28 5.80 -14.86
C GLU A 71 6.34 6.71 -14.24
N TYR A 72 6.76 6.39 -13.02
CA TYR A 72 7.79 7.12 -12.30
C TYR A 72 9.19 6.51 -12.45
N GLY A 73 9.36 5.47 -13.27
CA GLY A 73 10.65 4.79 -13.48
C GLY A 73 10.99 3.72 -12.45
N PHE A 74 10.02 3.26 -11.67
CA PHE A 74 10.18 2.12 -10.76
C PHE A 74 9.83 0.83 -11.49
N GLU A 75 10.83 0.19 -12.08
CA GLU A 75 10.71 -1.10 -12.76
C GLU A 75 11.61 -2.18 -12.14
N GLY A 76 11.15 -3.43 -12.21
CA GLY A 76 11.88 -4.62 -11.77
C GLY A 76 11.57 -5.08 -10.34
N ASP A 77 12.26 -6.13 -9.92
CA ASP A 77 12.08 -6.74 -8.61
C ASP A 77 12.43 -5.75 -7.48
N GLY A 78 11.51 -5.59 -6.53
CA GLY A 78 11.66 -4.66 -5.42
C GLY A 78 11.37 -3.19 -5.74
N ALA A 79 11.03 -2.85 -6.99
CA ALA A 79 10.75 -1.47 -7.38
C ALA A 79 9.54 -0.88 -6.64
N VAL A 80 8.45 -1.64 -6.51
CA VAL A 80 7.28 -1.21 -5.73
C VAL A 80 7.63 -1.01 -4.25
N MET A 81 8.42 -1.92 -3.67
CA MET A 81 8.87 -1.80 -2.27
C MET A 81 9.74 -0.54 -2.07
N ALA A 82 10.61 -0.24 -3.03
CA ALA A 82 11.41 0.99 -3.01
C ALA A 82 10.55 2.24 -3.18
N GLY A 83 9.55 2.21 -4.07
CA GLY A 83 8.59 3.30 -4.25
C GLY A 83 7.77 3.56 -3.00
N VAL A 84 7.26 2.49 -2.36
CA VAL A 84 6.55 2.59 -1.07
C VAL A 84 7.46 3.15 0.02
N ALA A 85 8.72 2.72 0.10
CA ALA A 85 9.68 3.26 1.06
C ALA A 85 9.95 4.76 0.84
N GLN A 86 10.03 5.22 -0.41
CA GLN A 86 10.16 6.64 -0.73
C GLN A 86 8.89 7.44 -0.42
N ILE A 87 7.71 6.89 -0.71
CA ILE A 87 6.43 7.51 -0.32
C ILE A 87 6.37 7.66 1.21
N GLN A 88 6.70 6.60 1.95
CA GLN A 88 6.74 6.65 3.41
C GLN A 88 7.76 7.66 3.93
N ALA A 89 8.89 7.89 3.24
CA ALA A 89 9.84 8.92 3.61
C ALA A 89 9.25 10.34 3.55
N HIS A 90 8.27 10.58 2.68
CA HIS A 90 7.54 11.85 2.58
C HIS A 90 6.37 11.96 3.57
N ALA A 91 5.94 10.86 4.19
CA ALA A 91 4.84 10.84 5.15
C ALA A 91 5.07 11.76 6.36
N GLY A 92 6.32 12.01 6.74
CA GLY A 92 6.65 12.92 7.86
C GLY A 92 6.34 14.39 7.60
N ALA A 93 6.16 14.79 6.34
CA ALA A 93 5.88 16.17 5.93
C ALA A 93 4.53 16.32 5.20
N ASN A 94 3.78 15.23 4.98
CA ASN A 94 2.52 15.22 4.27
C ASN A 94 1.57 14.19 4.92
N ASP A 95 0.54 14.69 5.61
CA ASP A 95 -0.42 13.87 6.33
C ASP A 95 -1.26 12.98 5.39
N THR A 96 -1.61 13.46 4.19
CA THR A 96 -2.29 12.65 3.17
C THR A 96 -1.46 11.41 2.82
N ILE A 97 -0.13 11.58 2.70
CA ILE A 97 0.77 10.46 2.44
C ILE A 97 0.81 9.50 3.62
N LYS A 98 0.92 10.03 4.84
CA LYS A 98 0.93 9.24 6.08
C LYS A 98 -0.32 8.38 6.21
N ASP A 99 -1.49 8.99 6.03
CA ASP A 99 -2.78 8.31 6.19
C ASP A 99 -3.01 7.28 5.09
N GLY A 100 -2.62 7.59 3.85
CA GLY A 100 -2.78 6.63 2.75
C GLY A 100 -1.85 5.43 2.88
N VAL A 101 -0.60 5.65 3.34
CA VAL A 101 0.33 4.56 3.68
C VAL A 101 -0.24 3.72 4.82
N ALA A 102 -0.76 4.36 5.88
CA ALA A 102 -1.40 3.66 6.99
C ALA A 102 -2.62 2.83 6.53
N ALA A 103 -3.46 3.36 5.63
CA ALA A 103 -4.58 2.64 5.06
C ALA A 103 -4.16 1.40 4.25
N ILE A 104 -3.07 1.49 3.47
CA ILE A 104 -2.50 0.33 2.76
C ILE A 104 -2.01 -0.72 3.76
N TYR A 105 -1.27 -0.32 4.80
CA TYR A 105 -0.82 -1.24 5.84
C TYR A 105 -1.98 -1.87 6.62
N ALA A 106 -3.04 -1.10 6.91
CA ALA A 106 -4.25 -1.60 7.56
C ALA A 106 -4.97 -2.63 6.69
N ALA A 107 -5.05 -2.40 5.38
CA ALA A 107 -5.63 -3.36 4.44
C ALA A 107 -4.80 -4.64 4.30
N LEU A 108 -3.48 -4.53 4.24
CA LEU A 108 -2.56 -5.67 4.42
C LEU A 108 -2.70 -6.35 5.79
N GLY A 109 -3.13 -5.54 6.77
CA GLY A 109 -3.54 -5.87 8.13
C GLY A 109 -4.85 -6.66 8.23
N GLY A 110 -5.60 -6.76 7.14
CA GLY A 110 -6.93 -7.37 7.07
C GLY A 110 -8.09 -6.37 7.18
N ASN A 111 -7.79 -5.10 7.47
CA ASN A 111 -8.76 -4.02 7.49
C ASN A 111 -8.88 -3.35 6.10
N VAL A 112 -9.47 -4.05 5.14
CA VAL A 112 -9.65 -3.54 3.77
C VAL A 112 -10.55 -2.29 3.73
N ALA A 113 -11.43 -2.14 4.72
CA ALA A 113 -12.28 -0.96 4.86
C ALA A 113 -11.48 0.33 5.05
N ALA A 114 -10.24 0.27 5.58
CA ALA A 114 -9.37 1.43 5.70
C ALA A 114 -9.07 2.06 4.33
N LEU A 115 -8.89 1.26 3.28
CA LEU A 115 -8.70 1.79 1.91
C LEU A 115 -9.99 2.38 1.35
N GLU A 116 -11.14 1.75 1.60
CA GLU A 116 -12.44 2.23 1.13
C GLU A 116 -12.80 3.59 1.77
N ASN A 117 -12.54 3.71 3.08
CA ASN A 117 -12.78 4.90 3.88
C ASN A 117 -11.70 5.97 3.73
N PHE A 118 -10.52 5.63 3.18
CA PHE A 118 -9.49 6.63 2.93
C PHE A 118 -10.02 7.70 1.98
N LYS A 119 -9.98 8.93 2.47
CA LYS A 119 -10.26 10.14 1.72
C LYS A 119 -9.11 11.10 1.97
N ALA A 120 -8.51 11.60 0.90
CA ALA A 120 -7.41 12.53 0.98
C ALA A 120 -7.84 13.78 1.77
N GLY A 121 -7.26 13.99 2.95
CA GLY A 121 -7.49 15.18 3.80
C GLY A 121 -8.57 15.06 4.88
N GLU A 122 -9.13 13.88 5.18
CA GLU A 122 -9.96 13.68 6.39
C GLU A 122 -9.09 13.16 7.55
N VAL A 123 -8.61 14.10 8.37
CA VAL A 123 -7.89 13.83 9.61
C VAL A 123 -8.89 13.31 10.65
N GLU A 124 -8.91 12.00 10.89
CA GLU A 124 -9.33 11.48 12.20
C GLU A 124 -8.05 11.24 13.01
N GLU A 125 -7.82 12.18 13.90
CA GLU A 125 -6.79 12.20 14.93
C GLU A 125 -6.95 10.94 15.82
N GLU A 126 -6.29 9.83 15.45
CA GLU A 126 -6.16 8.71 16.38
C GLU A 126 -5.07 9.05 17.40
N VAL A 127 -5.55 9.63 18.49
CA VAL A 127 -4.89 9.81 19.77
C VAL A 127 -4.27 8.48 20.21
N CYS A 128 -2.94 8.42 20.25
CA CYS A 128 -2.25 7.41 21.06
C CYS A 128 -2.52 7.73 22.55
N ASP A 129 -3.19 6.80 23.24
CA ASP A 129 -3.32 6.77 24.70
C ASP A 129 -1.99 6.42 25.38
#